data_AF-A0A662DGU1-F1
#
_entry.id   AF-A0A662DGU1-F1
#
_cell.length_a   1.000
_cell.length_b   1.000
_cell.length_c   1.000
_cell.angle_alpha   90.00
_cell.angle_beta   90.00
_cell.angle_gamma   90.00
#
_symmetry.space_group_name_H-M   'P 1'
#
loop_
_entity.id
_entity.type
_entity.pdbx_description
1 polymer ?
#
loop_
_entity_poly.entity_id
_entity_poly.type
_entity_poly.pdbx_seq_one_letter_code
_entity_poly.pdbx_strand_id
1 'polypeptide(L)'
;MPEESMITPVPELNQRKRTDKHLSFAVYVITILILTGILLTLTILMGMHWVWYFFRSQGYYFNYRFSFPPSSYFLYMTGWMLALIIGALILSIVFWWYQWQLYKRRNEHIERIKSLKKSLIHWLKEKHGIDFHPWSGGEIQLSIREKTRSTSFFALWVVFSYLLIPVGIVLTLVAWYWLTMDYYIHEKGEIQFFYQLSEKLKEKNLSFHPAPLQLLPPRNMVLYIILMIIPGVNLVWALWWSYVLFQDPNVHFETHKFWEGQLEKIVQGLKTPSPIPSESPLEILKKRYAKGEITREQFQ
;
A
#
# COMPACT_ATOMS: atom_id res chain seq x y z
N MET A 1 35.83 -19.78 -9.95
CA MET A 1 34.99 -19.48 -11.12
C MET A 1 33.96 -18.47 -10.67
N PRO A 2 33.99 -17.23 -11.16
CA PRO A 2 32.94 -16.27 -10.85
C PRO A 2 31.67 -16.70 -11.59
N GLU A 3 30.54 -16.73 -10.90
CA GLU A 3 29.23 -16.79 -11.53
C GLU A 3 29.17 -15.65 -12.56
N GLU A 4 29.16 -16.00 -13.85
CA GLU A 4 28.65 -15.11 -14.87
C GLU A 4 27.21 -14.78 -14.46
N SER A 5 27.03 -13.58 -13.90
CA SER A 5 25.71 -13.01 -13.72
C SER A 5 25.08 -12.95 -15.10
N MET A 6 24.23 -13.93 -15.43
CA MET A 6 23.46 -13.91 -16.67
C MET A 6 22.73 -12.57 -16.70
N ILE A 7 23.17 -11.68 -17.59
CA ILE A 7 22.52 -10.39 -17.82
C ILE A 7 21.15 -10.74 -18.37
N THR A 8 20.13 -10.69 -17.51
CA THR A 8 18.75 -10.91 -17.93
C THR A 8 18.41 -9.83 -18.95
N PRO A 9 17.92 -10.18 -20.15
CA PRO A 9 17.63 -9.19 -21.19
C PRO A 9 16.50 -8.22 -20.78
N VAL A 10 15.78 -8.55 -19.70
CA VAL A 10 14.78 -7.70 -19.06
C VAL A 10 15.15 -7.55 -17.57
N PRO A 11 16.02 -6.60 -17.20
CA PRO A 11 16.56 -6.47 -15.84
C PRO A 11 15.50 -6.08 -14.78
N GLU A 12 14.38 -5.49 -15.19
CA GLU A 12 13.31 -5.04 -14.29
C GLU A 12 12.59 -6.18 -13.58
N LEU A 13 12.64 -7.40 -14.12
CA LEU A 13 12.08 -8.60 -13.48
C LEU A 13 12.78 -8.91 -12.15
N ASN A 14 14.08 -8.62 -12.04
CA ASN A 14 14.87 -8.82 -10.82
C ASN A 14 14.63 -7.72 -9.76
N GLN A 15 13.98 -6.62 -10.13
CA GLN A 15 13.81 -5.45 -9.26
C GLN A 15 12.53 -5.50 -8.41
N ARG A 16 11.63 -6.46 -8.67
CA ARG A 16 10.33 -6.60 -7.97
C ARG A 16 10.46 -6.55 -6.45
N LYS A 17 11.38 -7.31 -5.85
CA LYS A 17 11.57 -7.35 -4.38
C LYS A 17 11.93 -5.99 -3.78
N ARG A 18 12.52 -5.09 -4.57
CA ARG A 18 12.93 -3.75 -4.13
C ARG A 18 11.79 -2.76 -4.22
N THR A 19 11.01 -2.77 -5.30
CA THR A 19 9.97 -1.76 -5.58
C THR A 19 8.60 -2.16 -5.02
N ASP A 20 8.28 -3.45 -5.03
CA ASP A 20 6.95 -3.99 -4.75
C ASP A 20 6.91 -4.57 -3.33
N LYS A 21 7.34 -3.75 -2.37
CA LYS A 21 7.42 -4.17 -0.97
C LYS A 21 6.03 -4.29 -0.37
N HIS A 22 5.70 -5.48 0.10
CA HIS A 22 4.48 -5.74 0.85
C HIS A 22 4.55 -5.06 2.23
N LEU A 23 3.58 -4.20 2.55
CA LEU A 23 3.46 -3.60 3.87
C LEU A 23 2.25 -4.15 4.63
N SER A 24 2.46 -4.59 5.87
CA SER A 24 1.39 -5.08 6.72
C SER A 24 0.60 -3.94 7.37
N PHE A 25 -0.68 -3.84 7.05
CA PHE A 25 -1.60 -2.93 7.73
C PHE A 25 -1.75 -3.28 9.22
N ALA A 26 -1.76 -4.57 9.55
CA ALA A 26 -1.86 -5.02 10.94
C ALA A 26 -0.66 -4.54 11.78
N VAL A 27 0.56 -4.64 11.25
CA VAL A 27 1.76 -4.14 11.94
C VAL A 27 1.67 -2.62 12.12
N TYR A 28 1.23 -1.89 11.09
CA TYR A 28 0.99 -0.44 11.19
C TYR A 28 0.01 -0.11 12.33
N VAL A 29 -1.17 -0.72 12.33
CA VAL A 29 -2.22 -0.45 13.35
C VAL A 29 -1.75 -0.82 14.74
N ILE A 30 -1.18 -2.02 14.93
CA ILE A 30 -0.68 -2.46 16.24
C ILE A 30 0.39 -1.49 16.76
N THR A 31 1.33 -1.06 15.90
CA THR A 31 2.37 -0.10 16.29
C THR A 31 1.76 1.23 16.73
N ILE A 32 0.82 1.78 15.96
CA ILE A 32 0.15 3.04 16.30
C ILE A 32 -0.66 2.92 17.59
N LEU A 33 -1.38 1.81 17.80
CA LEU A 33 -2.17 1.57 19.02
C LEU A 33 -1.28 1.44 20.26
N ILE A 34 -0.16 0.72 20.16
CA ILE A 34 0.80 0.60 21.28
C ILE A 34 1.36 1.97 21.65
N LEU A 35 1.84 2.74 20.68
CA LEU A 35 2.42 4.06 20.92
C LEU A 35 1.38 5.05 21.48
N THR A 36 0.16 5.01 20.97
CA THR A 36 -0.96 5.83 21.46
C THR A 36 -1.35 5.42 22.88
N GLY A 37 -1.40 4.12 23.15
CA GLY A 37 -1.68 3.56 24.48
C GLY A 37 -0.65 4.02 25.51
N ILE A 38 0.64 3.95 25.18
CA ILE A 38 1.73 4.45 26.04
C ILE A 38 1.55 5.95 26.33
N LEU A 39 1.29 6.76 25.30
CA LEU A 39 1.09 8.21 25.47
C LEU A 39 -0.12 8.53 26.35
N LEU A 40 -1.21 7.79 26.16
CA LEU A 40 -2.43 7.93 26.97
C LEU A 40 -2.18 7.53 28.43
N THR A 41 -1.51 6.40 28.67
CA THR A 41 -1.15 5.95 30.02
C THR A 41 -0.27 6.98 30.73
N LEU A 42 0.75 7.52 30.05
CA LEU A 42 1.59 8.60 30.60
C LEU A 42 0.76 9.83 30.97
N THR A 43 -0.19 10.21 30.11
CA THR A 43 -1.08 11.36 30.36
C THR A 43 -2.01 11.12 31.56
N ILE A 44 -2.58 9.91 31.68
CA ILE A 44 -3.46 9.54 32.80
C ILE A 44 -2.69 9.50 34.11
N LEU A 45 -1.51 8.87 34.13
CA LEU A 45 -0.66 8.81 35.33
C LEU A 45 -0.27 10.22 35.81
N MET A 46 0.02 11.14 34.88
CA MET A 46 0.26 12.54 35.19
C MET A 46 -0.98 13.20 35.80
N GLY A 47 -2.16 13.01 35.18
CA GLY A 47 -3.42 13.54 35.70
C GLY A 47 -3.72 13.03 37.12
N MET A 48 -3.55 11.72 37.35
CA MET A 48 -3.72 11.11 38.68
C MET A 48 -2.74 11.67 39.71
N HIS A 49 -1.46 11.81 39.35
CA HIS A 49 -0.45 12.41 40.22
C HIS A 49 -0.80 13.86 40.56
N TRP A 50 -1.27 14.63 39.57
CA TRP A 50 -1.67 16.02 39.77
C TRP A 50 -2.88 16.15 40.69
N VAL A 51 -3.92 15.34 40.46
CA VAL A 51 -5.10 15.25 41.32
C VAL A 51 -4.72 14.87 42.75
N TRP A 52 -3.86 13.88 42.94
CA TRP A 52 -3.38 13.46 44.26
C TRP A 52 -2.64 14.58 44.99
N TYR A 53 -1.73 15.28 44.31
CA TYR A 53 -1.00 16.42 44.88
C TYR A 53 -1.93 17.58 45.25
N PHE A 54 -2.91 17.87 44.39
CA PHE A 54 -3.91 18.91 44.62
C PHE A 54 -4.76 18.61 45.87
N PHE A 55 -5.33 17.41 45.99
CA PHE A 55 -6.15 17.05 47.14
C PHE A 55 -5.35 16.90 48.44
N ARG A 56 -4.11 16.41 48.37
CA ARG A 56 -3.24 16.32 49.56
C ARG A 56 -2.83 17.71 50.08
N SER A 57 -2.60 18.68 49.19
CA SER A 57 -2.28 20.04 49.62
C SER A 57 -3.49 20.76 50.23
N GLN A 58 -4.70 20.57 49.69
CA GLN A 58 -5.94 21.14 50.25
C GLN A 58 -6.23 20.69 51.70
N GLY A 59 -5.83 19.48 52.10
CA GLY A 59 -6.00 18.97 53.47
C GLY A 59 -5.17 19.69 54.55
N TYR A 60 -4.13 20.45 54.17
CA TYR A 60 -3.26 21.17 55.13
C TYR A 60 -3.51 22.69 55.16
N TYR A 61 -4.29 23.23 54.22
CA TYR A 61 -4.42 24.67 54.02
C TYR A 61 -5.88 25.11 53.89
N PHE A 62 -6.66 24.95 54.96
CA PHE A 62 -7.87 25.76 55.19
C PHE A 62 -7.54 27.23 55.56
N ASN A 63 -6.32 27.69 55.23
CA ASN A 63 -5.86 29.07 55.39
C ASN A 63 -5.42 29.57 54.00
N TYR A 64 -6.14 30.58 53.49
CA TYR A 64 -6.05 31.21 52.18
C TYR A 64 -4.68 31.89 51.87
N ARG A 65 -3.57 31.17 51.92
CA ARG A 65 -2.30 31.64 51.35
C ARG A 65 -1.89 30.70 50.22
N PHE A 66 -2.02 31.19 49.00
CA PHE A 66 -1.57 30.52 47.79
C PHE A 66 -0.04 30.45 47.81
N SER A 67 0.52 29.46 48.52
CA SER A 67 1.95 29.20 48.48
C SER A 67 2.30 28.73 47.06
N PHE A 68 3.18 29.49 46.39
CA PHE A 68 3.73 29.15 45.08
C PHE A 68 4.21 27.69 45.07
N PRO A 69 3.97 26.90 44.00
CA PRO A 69 4.43 25.52 43.96
C PRO A 69 5.94 25.43 44.20
N PRO A 70 6.43 24.46 44.98
CA PRO A 70 7.87 24.24 45.18
C PRO A 70 8.61 24.12 43.83
N SER A 71 9.89 24.49 43.75
CA SER A 71 10.68 24.36 42.49
C SER A 71 10.70 22.93 41.92
N SER A 72 10.57 21.91 42.77
CA SER A 72 10.41 20.50 42.38
C SER A 72 9.15 20.24 41.54
N TYR A 73 8.08 21.03 41.72
CA TYR A 73 6.87 20.98 40.91
C TYR A 73 7.16 21.35 39.45
N PHE A 74 7.87 22.46 39.23
CA PHE A 74 8.21 22.91 37.88
C PHE A 74 9.14 21.92 37.18
N LEU A 75 10.14 21.36 37.89
CA LEU A 75 11.02 20.34 37.33
C LEU A 75 10.26 19.07 36.91
N TYR A 76 9.33 18.60 37.75
CA TYR A 76 8.47 17.46 37.43
C TYR A 76 7.59 17.76 36.21
N MET A 77 6.88 18.89 36.20
CA MET A 77 6.04 19.31 35.08
C MET A 77 6.83 19.44 33.77
N THR A 78 8.02 20.03 33.81
CA THR A 78 8.90 20.13 32.63
C THR A 78 9.31 18.75 32.15
N GLY A 79 9.72 17.84 33.04
CA GLY A 79 10.08 16.46 32.70
C GLY A 79 8.93 15.71 32.00
N TRP A 80 7.69 15.87 32.49
CA TRP A 80 6.51 15.26 31.88
C TRP A 80 6.14 15.87 30.53
N MET A 81 6.17 17.20 30.42
CA MET A 81 5.93 17.86 29.15
C MET A 81 6.95 17.40 28.09
N LEU A 82 8.22 17.25 28.47
CA LEU A 82 9.24 16.68 27.60
C LEU A 82 8.92 15.23 27.20
N ALA A 83 8.49 14.39 28.16
CA ALA A 83 8.10 13.00 27.86
C ALA A 83 6.92 12.91 26.89
N LEU A 84 5.89 13.75 27.06
CA LEU A 84 4.74 13.82 26.14
C LEU A 84 5.15 14.31 24.75
N ILE A 85 6.00 15.33 24.67
CA ILE A 85 6.53 15.85 23.40
C ILE A 85 7.34 14.78 22.68
N ILE A 86 8.22 14.07 23.39
CA ILE A 86 9.03 12.97 22.82
C ILE A 86 8.12 11.84 22.34
N GLY A 87 7.12 11.43 23.14
CA GLY A 87 6.17 10.40 22.76
C GLY A 87 5.36 10.77 21.50
N ALA A 88 4.86 12.01 21.45
CA ALA A 88 4.16 12.54 20.28
C ALA A 88 5.07 12.61 19.04
N LEU A 89 6.34 12.97 19.20
CA LEU A 89 7.32 13.00 18.12
C LEU A 89 7.61 11.60 17.57
N ILE A 90 7.78 10.59 18.44
CA ILE A 90 7.97 9.20 18.03
C ILE A 90 6.76 8.70 17.24
N LEU A 91 5.54 8.92 17.75
CA LEU A 91 4.30 8.56 17.08
C LEU A 91 4.20 9.23 15.69
N SER A 92 4.53 10.52 15.62
CA SER A 92 4.59 11.29 14.38
C SER A 92 5.58 10.70 13.37
N ILE A 93 6.81 10.40 13.79
CA ILE A 93 7.85 9.81 12.93
C ILE A 93 7.38 8.48 12.36
N VAL A 94 6.81 7.61 13.19
CA VAL A 94 6.31 6.30 12.75
C VAL A 94 5.17 6.48 11.74
N PHE A 95 4.20 7.35 12.02
CA PHE A 95 3.11 7.65 11.10
C PHE A 95 3.63 8.11 9.73
N TRP A 96 4.49 9.12 9.70
CA TRP A 96 5.04 9.66 8.45
C TRP A 96 5.94 8.70 7.71
N TRP A 97 6.66 7.83 8.43
CA TRP A 97 7.45 6.78 7.81
C TRP A 97 6.57 5.84 6.98
N TYR A 98 5.41 5.41 7.49
CA TYR A 98 4.48 4.58 6.73
C TYR A 98 3.86 5.32 5.53
N GLN A 99 3.49 6.59 5.70
CA GLN A 99 3.01 7.43 4.58
C GLN A 99 4.08 7.57 3.49
N TRP A 100 5.35 7.72 3.89
CA TRP A 100 6.46 7.76 2.95
C TRP A 100 6.64 6.44 2.23
N GLN A 101 6.54 5.29 2.91
CA GLN A 101 6.64 3.98 2.26
C GLN A 101 5.53 3.78 1.22
N LEU A 102 4.28 4.17 1.52
CA LEU A 102 3.15 4.19 0.56
C LEU A 102 3.45 5.06 -0.66
N TYR A 103 3.93 6.28 -0.43
CA TYR A 103 4.24 7.24 -1.49
C TYR A 103 5.38 6.76 -2.39
N LYS A 104 6.47 6.32 -1.77
CA LYS A 104 7.67 5.85 -2.44
C LYS A 104 7.40 4.60 -3.28
N ARG A 105 6.71 3.60 -2.71
CA ARG A 105 6.46 2.34 -3.43
C ARG A 105 5.59 2.54 -4.67
N ARG A 106 4.60 3.43 -4.62
CA ARG A 106 3.80 3.80 -5.81
C ARG A 106 4.65 4.40 -6.92
N ASN A 107 5.59 5.29 -6.58
CA ASN A 107 6.48 5.88 -7.59
C ASN A 107 7.46 4.86 -8.16
N GLU A 108 8.12 4.09 -7.29
CA GLU A 108 9.11 3.09 -7.70
C GLU A 108 8.48 1.97 -8.54
N HIS A 109 7.29 1.50 -8.16
CA HIS A 109 6.57 0.47 -8.90
C HIS A 109 6.19 0.93 -10.32
N ILE A 110 5.50 2.08 -10.45
CA ILE A 110 5.03 2.57 -11.75
C ILE A 110 6.21 2.83 -12.71
N GLU A 111 7.30 3.42 -12.22
CA GLU A 111 8.49 3.66 -13.04
C GLU A 111 9.17 2.35 -13.46
N ARG A 112 9.24 1.35 -12.57
CA ARG A 112 9.75 0.02 -12.89
C ARG A 112 8.90 -0.64 -13.96
N ILE A 113 7.57 -0.60 -13.84
CA ILE A 113 6.67 -1.21 -14.81
C ILE A 113 6.78 -0.56 -16.19
N LYS A 114 6.89 0.77 -16.27
CA LYS A 114 7.12 1.43 -17.57
C LYS A 114 8.39 0.94 -18.24
N SER A 115 9.45 0.81 -17.44
CA SER A 115 10.75 0.31 -17.89
C SER A 115 10.63 -1.16 -18.33
N LEU A 116 9.94 -1.99 -17.54
CA LEU A 116 9.64 -3.39 -17.84
C LEU A 116 8.91 -3.54 -19.18
N LYS A 117 7.83 -2.77 -19.40
CA LYS A 117 7.07 -2.80 -20.66
C LYS A 117 7.96 -2.43 -21.84
N LYS A 118 8.79 -1.40 -21.71
CA LYS A 118 9.72 -0.96 -22.76
C LYS A 118 10.76 -2.04 -23.08
N SER A 119 11.44 -2.56 -22.07
CA SER A 119 12.45 -3.62 -22.20
C SER A 119 11.85 -4.89 -22.77
N LEU A 120 10.62 -5.25 -22.36
CA LEU A 120 9.89 -6.41 -22.87
C LEU A 120 9.51 -6.26 -24.36
N ILE A 121 8.97 -5.10 -24.77
CA ILE A 121 8.67 -4.82 -26.18
C ILE A 121 9.94 -4.95 -27.03
N HIS A 122 11.03 -4.34 -26.57
CA HIS A 122 12.31 -4.39 -27.27
C HIS A 122 12.83 -5.82 -27.41
N TRP A 123 12.85 -6.59 -26.32
CA TRP A 123 13.27 -7.98 -26.34
C TRP A 123 12.39 -8.86 -27.23
N LEU A 124 11.06 -8.68 -27.23
CA LEU A 124 10.14 -9.43 -28.08
C LEU A 124 10.36 -9.13 -29.56
N LYS A 125 10.65 -7.87 -29.89
CA LYS A 125 11.00 -7.45 -31.25
C LYS A 125 12.30 -8.10 -31.72
N GLU A 126 13.35 -8.08 -30.90
CA GLU A 126 14.64 -8.68 -31.24
C GLU A 126 14.61 -10.21 -31.32
N LYS A 127 13.96 -10.87 -30.36
CA LYS A 127 14.02 -12.32 -30.23
C LYS A 127 12.98 -13.06 -31.07
N HIS A 128 11.79 -12.48 -31.21
CA HIS A 128 10.63 -13.14 -31.83
C HIS A 128 10.10 -12.40 -33.05
N GLY A 129 10.66 -11.24 -33.41
CA GLY A 129 10.17 -10.40 -34.50
C GLY A 129 8.75 -9.89 -34.25
N ILE A 130 8.32 -9.83 -32.98
CA ILE A 130 7.01 -9.29 -32.62
C ILE A 130 7.16 -7.77 -32.52
N ASP A 131 6.67 -7.05 -33.52
CA ASP A 131 6.46 -5.62 -33.41
C ASP A 131 5.03 -5.36 -32.91
N PHE A 132 4.91 -4.86 -31.68
CA PHE A 132 3.62 -4.44 -31.16
C PHE A 132 3.77 -3.07 -30.51
N HIS A 133 2.97 -2.13 -31.01
CA HIS A 133 2.80 -0.84 -30.38
C HIS A 133 1.54 -0.95 -29.52
N PRO A 134 1.65 -0.95 -28.18
CA PRO A 134 0.48 -1.14 -27.34
C PRO A 134 -0.54 -0.03 -27.62
N TRP A 135 -1.75 -0.41 -28.05
CA TRP A 135 -2.84 0.55 -28.20
C TRP A 135 -3.32 0.97 -26.82
N SER A 136 -3.37 2.27 -26.60
CA SER A 136 -3.41 2.92 -25.30
C SER A 136 -4.58 3.92 -25.24
N GLY A 137 -5.79 3.52 -25.66
CA GLY A 137 -6.98 4.39 -25.84
C GLY A 137 -7.40 5.32 -24.67
N GLY A 138 -6.65 5.39 -23.56
CA GLY A 138 -6.71 6.40 -22.50
C GLY A 138 -5.37 7.10 -22.16
N GLU A 139 -4.44 7.28 -23.11
CA GLU A 139 -3.06 7.78 -22.90
C GLU A 139 -2.97 8.99 -21.98
N ILE A 140 -3.86 9.98 -22.14
CA ILE A 140 -3.77 11.23 -21.40
C ILE A 140 -4.08 11.00 -19.92
N GLN A 141 -5.15 10.28 -19.61
CA GLN A 141 -5.50 10.00 -18.20
C GLN A 141 -4.47 9.09 -17.56
N LEU A 142 -4.05 8.03 -18.26
CA LEU A 142 -3.04 7.09 -17.75
C LEU A 142 -1.69 7.79 -17.54
N SER A 143 -1.21 8.59 -18.51
CA SER A 143 0.08 9.30 -18.39
C SER A 143 0.09 10.34 -17.26
N ILE A 144 -1.00 11.08 -17.06
CA ILE A 144 -1.14 12.01 -15.92
C ILE A 144 -1.10 11.24 -14.60
N ARG A 145 -1.75 10.07 -14.56
CA ARG A 145 -1.85 9.23 -13.36
C ARG A 145 -0.60 8.46 -13.05
N GLU A 146 0.21 8.14 -14.04
CA GLU A 146 1.47 7.45 -13.87
C GLU A 146 2.66 8.40 -13.65
N LYS A 147 2.46 9.72 -13.78
CA LYS A 147 3.52 10.70 -13.51
C LYS A 147 4.07 10.53 -12.08
N THR A 148 5.39 10.56 -11.95
CA THR A 148 6.07 10.51 -10.65
C THR A 148 5.61 11.67 -9.78
N ARG A 149 5.19 11.33 -8.56
CA ARG A 149 4.77 12.31 -7.57
C ARG A 149 6.01 12.85 -6.84
N SER A 150 6.14 14.17 -6.70
CA SER A 150 7.41 14.79 -6.27
C SER A 150 7.69 14.60 -4.77
N THR A 151 8.96 14.34 -4.42
CA THR A 151 9.39 14.32 -3.01
C THR A 151 9.12 15.65 -2.31
N SER A 152 9.23 16.78 -3.03
CA SER A 152 8.90 18.11 -2.50
C SER A 152 7.43 18.23 -2.10
N PHE A 153 6.50 17.62 -2.85
CA PHE A 153 5.09 17.59 -2.43
C PHE A 153 4.93 16.84 -1.11
N PHE A 154 5.58 15.68 -0.95
CA PHE A 154 5.54 14.93 0.30
C PHE A 154 6.11 15.75 1.47
N ALA A 155 7.25 16.42 1.27
CA ALA A 155 7.85 17.28 2.28
C ALA A 155 6.92 18.44 2.67
N LEU A 156 6.29 19.11 1.71
CA LEU A 156 5.30 20.17 1.96
C LEU A 156 4.07 19.62 2.70
N TRP A 157 3.62 18.42 2.35
CA TRP A 157 2.52 17.75 3.05
C TRP A 157 2.84 17.52 4.52
N VAL A 158 4.04 17.00 4.84
CA VAL A 158 4.50 16.83 6.23
C VAL A 158 4.51 18.17 6.95
N VAL A 159 5.20 19.18 6.40
CA VAL A 159 5.40 20.48 7.05
C VAL A 159 4.07 21.20 7.29
N PHE A 160 3.20 21.28 6.28
CA PHE A 160 1.91 21.97 6.41
C PHE A 160 0.92 21.20 7.29
N SER A 161 1.08 19.90 7.50
CA SER A 161 0.29 19.16 8.49
C SER A 161 0.54 19.63 9.92
N TYR A 162 1.71 20.21 10.21
CA TYR A 162 2.02 20.79 11.52
C TYR A 162 1.79 22.30 11.58
N LEU A 163 2.21 23.04 10.55
CA LEU A 163 2.16 24.51 10.57
C LEU A 163 0.79 25.08 10.22
N LEU A 164 0.04 24.39 9.34
CA LEU A 164 -1.21 24.88 8.76
C LEU A 164 -2.22 23.73 8.69
N ILE A 165 -2.76 23.33 9.84
CA ILE A 165 -3.62 22.14 9.99
C ILE A 165 -4.68 22.02 8.87
N PRO A 166 -5.46 23.07 8.52
CA PRO A 166 -6.45 22.96 7.44
C PRO A 166 -5.82 22.61 6.08
N VAL A 167 -4.65 23.19 5.77
CA VAL A 167 -3.90 22.91 4.54
C VAL A 167 -3.36 21.48 4.56
N GLY A 168 -2.84 21.02 5.70
CA GLY A 168 -2.39 19.64 5.89
C GLY A 168 -3.47 18.60 5.66
N ILE A 169 -4.69 18.87 6.13
CA ILE A 169 -5.87 18.00 5.90
C ILE A 169 -6.16 17.91 4.40
N VAL A 170 -6.18 19.04 3.68
CA VAL A 170 -6.39 19.06 2.22
C VAL A 170 -5.31 18.26 1.50
N LEU A 171 -4.04 18.46 1.84
CA LEU A 171 -2.93 17.71 1.24
C LEU A 171 -3.01 16.21 1.54
N THR A 172 -3.48 15.83 2.73
CA THR A 172 -3.74 14.42 3.09
C THR A 172 -4.78 13.81 2.16
N LEU A 173 -5.90 14.49 1.95
CA LEU A 173 -6.94 14.02 1.04
C LEU A 173 -6.43 13.88 -0.39
N VAL A 174 -5.63 14.84 -0.87
CA VAL A 174 -5.02 14.80 -2.20
C VAL A 174 -4.05 13.62 -2.34
N ALA A 175 -3.16 13.42 -1.35
CA ALA A 175 -2.20 12.33 -1.35
C ALA A 175 -2.90 10.96 -1.32
N TRP A 176 -3.88 10.80 -0.45
CA TRP A 176 -4.65 9.55 -0.31
C TRP A 176 -5.50 9.26 -1.54
N TYR A 177 -6.07 10.29 -2.16
CA TYR A 177 -6.74 10.19 -3.45
C TYR A 177 -5.79 9.66 -4.54
N TRP A 178 -4.58 10.22 -4.67
CA TRP A 178 -3.60 9.71 -5.63
C TRP A 178 -3.18 8.27 -5.33
N LEU A 179 -2.88 7.96 -4.07
CA LEU A 179 -2.49 6.62 -3.66
C LEU A 179 -3.57 5.56 -3.87
N THR A 180 -4.85 5.95 -3.90
CA THR A 180 -5.96 5.02 -4.18
C THR A 180 -6.23 4.93 -5.68
N MET A 181 -6.38 6.07 -6.36
CA MET A 181 -6.80 6.09 -7.76
C MET A 181 -5.70 5.74 -8.74
N ASP A 182 -4.45 6.07 -8.44
CA ASP A 182 -3.35 5.84 -9.37
C ASP A 182 -3.17 4.33 -9.62
N TYR A 183 -3.25 3.47 -8.59
CA TYR A 183 -3.17 2.01 -8.77
C TYR A 183 -4.34 1.44 -9.58
N TYR A 184 -5.57 1.89 -9.30
CA TYR A 184 -6.75 1.42 -10.04
C TYR A 184 -6.66 1.76 -11.53
N ILE A 185 -6.23 2.98 -11.86
CA ILE A 185 -6.11 3.43 -13.25
C ILE A 185 -4.90 2.76 -13.91
N HIS A 186 -3.80 2.61 -13.19
CA HIS A 186 -2.59 1.92 -13.67
C HIS A 186 -2.90 0.46 -14.03
N GLU A 187 -3.55 -0.29 -13.13
CA GLU A 187 -3.90 -1.70 -13.34
C GLU A 187 -4.77 -1.89 -14.58
N LYS A 188 -5.73 -1.00 -14.85
CA LYS A 188 -6.52 -1.05 -16.09
C LYS A 188 -5.65 -0.93 -17.34
N GLY A 189 -4.69 -0.01 -17.33
CA GLY A 189 -3.75 0.16 -18.43
C GLY A 189 -2.83 -1.05 -18.60
N GLU A 190 -2.44 -1.69 -17.50
CA GLU A 190 -1.66 -2.93 -17.53
C GLU A 190 -2.42 -4.12 -18.05
N ILE A 191 -3.66 -4.31 -17.61
CA ILE A 191 -4.52 -5.38 -18.09
C ILE A 191 -4.65 -5.29 -19.62
N GLN A 192 -4.94 -4.10 -20.15
CA GLN A 192 -5.01 -3.89 -21.60
C GLN A 192 -3.71 -4.25 -22.31
N PHE A 193 -2.57 -3.81 -21.77
CA PHE A 193 -1.25 -4.15 -22.29
C PHE A 193 -1.01 -5.66 -22.30
N PHE A 194 -1.29 -6.34 -21.19
CA PHE A 194 -1.04 -7.77 -21.03
C PHE A 194 -1.96 -8.63 -21.90
N TYR A 195 -3.21 -8.22 -22.13
CA TYR A 195 -4.09 -8.88 -23.10
C TYR A 195 -3.54 -8.78 -24.53
N GLN A 196 -3.10 -7.59 -24.97
CA GLN A 196 -2.48 -7.43 -26.29
C GLN A 196 -1.20 -8.26 -26.42
N LEU A 197 -0.38 -8.28 -25.37
CA LEU A 197 0.82 -9.10 -25.32
C LEU A 197 0.50 -10.60 -25.42
N SER A 198 -0.51 -11.08 -24.68
CA SER A 198 -0.98 -12.47 -24.74
C SER A 198 -1.31 -12.89 -26.17
N GLU A 199 -2.08 -12.07 -26.89
CA GLU A 199 -2.46 -12.37 -28.28
C GLU A 199 -1.23 -12.48 -29.19
N LYS A 200 -0.25 -11.58 -29.03
CA LYS A 200 1.00 -11.62 -29.79
C LYS A 200 1.91 -12.79 -29.45
N LEU A 201 1.94 -13.21 -28.19
CA LEU A 201 2.69 -14.39 -27.77
C LEU A 201 2.05 -15.69 -28.31
N LYS A 202 0.72 -15.76 -28.36
CA LYS A 202 0.00 -16.89 -28.96
C LYS A 202 0.34 -17.09 -30.44
N GLU A 203 0.52 -16.01 -31.21
CA GLU A 203 0.98 -16.07 -32.61
C GLU A 203 2.35 -16.78 -32.77
N LYS A 204 3.15 -16.84 -31.69
CA LYS A 204 4.46 -17.52 -31.64
C LYS A 204 4.44 -18.80 -30.81
N ASN A 205 3.26 -19.36 -30.51
CA ASN A 205 3.08 -20.55 -29.68
C ASN A 205 3.64 -20.41 -28.24
N LEU A 206 3.67 -19.18 -27.70
CA LEU A 206 4.05 -18.91 -26.32
C LEU A 206 2.79 -18.66 -25.48
N SER A 207 2.65 -19.39 -24.38
CA SER A 207 1.50 -19.24 -23.48
C SER A 207 1.76 -18.17 -22.41
N PHE A 208 0.87 -17.18 -22.33
CA PHE A 208 0.86 -16.15 -21.28
C PHE A 208 -0.59 -15.88 -20.86
N HIS A 209 -0.87 -15.89 -19.55
CA HIS A 209 -2.20 -15.62 -19.00
C HIS A 209 -2.29 -14.15 -18.55
N PRO A 210 -3.08 -13.32 -19.25
CA PRO A 210 -3.16 -11.89 -18.98
C PRO A 210 -4.16 -11.52 -17.87
N ALA A 211 -5.04 -12.45 -17.47
CA ALA A 211 -6.03 -12.17 -16.44
C ALA A 211 -5.36 -11.98 -15.07
N PRO A 212 -5.71 -10.92 -14.31
CA PRO A 212 -5.20 -10.72 -12.96
C PRO A 212 -5.78 -11.75 -11.98
N LEU A 213 -5.07 -12.02 -10.89
CA LEU A 213 -5.55 -12.93 -9.84
C LEU A 213 -6.77 -12.34 -9.11
N GLN A 214 -6.73 -11.03 -8.87
CA GLN A 214 -7.80 -10.28 -8.24
C GLN A 214 -7.80 -8.87 -8.82
N LEU A 215 -8.96 -8.40 -9.28
CA LEU A 215 -9.15 -7.04 -9.77
C LEU A 215 -9.28 -6.04 -8.62
N LEU A 216 -8.65 -4.88 -8.76
CA LEU A 216 -8.89 -3.77 -7.86
C LEU A 216 -10.33 -3.27 -8.02
N PRO A 217 -11.12 -3.20 -6.93
CA PRO A 217 -12.50 -2.76 -7.01
C PRO A 217 -12.57 -1.27 -7.35
N PRO A 218 -13.58 -0.83 -8.13
CA PRO A 218 -13.83 0.58 -8.35
C PRO A 218 -14.14 1.27 -7.01
N ARG A 219 -13.46 2.39 -6.75
CA ARG A 219 -13.64 3.17 -5.51
C ARG A 219 -14.30 4.51 -5.84
N ASN A 220 -15.42 4.83 -5.18
CA ASN A 220 -16.07 6.13 -5.33
C ASN A 220 -15.35 7.20 -4.48
N MET A 221 -14.46 7.97 -5.12
CA MET A 221 -13.66 8.98 -4.41
C MET A 221 -14.48 10.11 -3.79
N VAL A 222 -15.64 10.43 -4.36
CA VAL A 222 -16.53 11.45 -3.78
C VAL A 222 -17.04 10.97 -2.42
N LEU A 223 -17.47 9.71 -2.33
CA LEU A 223 -17.86 9.10 -1.05
C LEU A 223 -16.70 9.12 -0.05
N TYR A 224 -15.49 8.77 -0.49
CA TYR A 224 -14.30 8.74 0.37
C TYR A 224 -13.99 10.12 0.98
N ILE A 225 -14.10 11.17 0.17
CA ILE A 225 -13.87 12.55 0.62
C ILE A 225 -14.99 13.02 1.55
N ILE A 226 -16.26 12.76 1.22
CA ILE A 226 -17.41 13.14 2.06
C ILE A 226 -17.30 12.51 3.45
N LEU A 227 -17.01 11.21 3.52
CA LEU A 227 -16.90 10.49 4.79
C LEU A 227 -15.71 10.97 5.66
N MET A 228 -14.67 11.57 5.06
CA MET A 228 -13.59 12.22 5.79
C MET A 228 -13.97 13.57 6.42
N ILE A 229 -15.05 14.21 5.94
CA ILE A 229 -15.48 15.54 6.42
C ILE A 229 -16.48 15.41 7.58
N ILE A 230 -17.27 14.34 7.62
CA ILE A 230 -18.32 14.13 8.62
C ILE A 230 -17.69 13.90 10.01
N PRO A 231 -17.92 14.80 11.00
CA PRO A 231 -17.40 14.62 12.35
C PRO A 231 -17.90 13.33 12.99
N GLY A 232 -17.02 12.61 13.68
CA GLY A 232 -17.32 11.35 14.36
C GLY A 232 -17.25 10.12 13.44
N VAL A 233 -17.54 10.26 12.14
CA VAL A 233 -17.37 9.19 11.14
C VAL A 233 -15.92 9.17 10.61
N ASN A 234 -15.33 10.35 10.45
CA ASN A 234 -14.00 10.54 9.87
C ASN A 234 -12.90 9.69 10.52
N LEU A 235 -12.94 9.43 11.83
CA LEU A 235 -11.90 8.64 12.52
C LEU A 235 -11.92 7.17 12.09
N VAL A 236 -13.09 6.52 12.17
CA VAL A 236 -13.27 5.11 11.75
C VAL A 236 -13.03 4.99 10.25
N TRP A 237 -13.50 5.98 9.50
CA TRP A 237 -13.30 6.03 8.06
C TRP A 237 -11.83 6.21 7.66
N ALA A 238 -11.06 7.04 8.36
CA ALA A 238 -9.63 7.21 8.10
C ALA A 238 -8.85 5.92 8.33
N LEU A 239 -9.25 5.11 9.33
CA LEU A 239 -8.67 3.79 9.57
C LEU A 239 -9.01 2.82 8.43
N TRP A 240 -10.26 2.80 7.97
CA TRP A 240 -10.67 1.99 6.83
C TRP A 240 -9.98 2.40 5.53
N TRP A 241 -9.89 3.70 5.23
CA TRP A 241 -9.18 4.16 4.04
C TRP A 241 -7.69 3.86 4.16
N SER A 242 -7.09 3.99 5.35
CA SER A 242 -5.72 3.51 5.58
C SER A 242 -5.59 2.02 5.24
N TYR A 243 -6.54 1.16 5.63
CA TYR A 243 -6.54 -0.25 5.23
C TYR A 243 -6.50 -0.40 3.70
N VAL A 244 -7.36 0.32 2.97
CA VAL A 244 -7.40 0.31 1.50
C VAL A 244 -6.06 0.73 0.89
N LEU A 245 -5.43 1.78 1.41
CA LEU A 245 -4.13 2.27 0.93
C LEU A 245 -3.02 1.22 1.06
N PHE A 246 -3.10 0.32 2.04
CA PHE A 246 -2.15 -0.78 2.19
C PHE A 246 -2.56 -2.00 1.36
N GLN A 247 -3.83 -2.35 1.38
CA GLN A 247 -4.36 -3.58 0.78
C GLN A 247 -4.32 -3.55 -0.74
N ASP A 248 -4.80 -2.47 -1.37
CA ASP A 248 -4.93 -2.40 -2.83
C ASP A 248 -3.56 -2.59 -3.51
N PRO A 249 -2.46 -1.89 -3.12
CA PRO A 249 -1.13 -2.15 -3.69
C PRO A 249 -0.60 -3.56 -3.43
N ASN A 250 -0.88 -4.13 -2.25
CA ASN A 250 -0.40 -5.48 -1.92
C ASN A 250 -1.04 -6.54 -2.83
N VAL A 251 -2.37 -6.44 -3.05
CA VAL A 251 -3.10 -7.33 -3.98
C VAL A 251 -2.57 -7.16 -5.40
N HIS A 252 -2.35 -5.92 -5.81
CA HIS A 252 -1.79 -5.60 -7.11
C HIS A 252 -0.39 -6.22 -7.33
N PHE A 253 0.48 -6.20 -6.31
CA PHE A 253 1.81 -6.80 -6.40
C PHE A 253 1.80 -8.33 -6.50
N GLU A 254 0.80 -9.01 -5.93
CA GLU A 254 0.64 -10.46 -6.12
C GLU A 254 0.25 -10.79 -7.58
N THR A 255 -0.58 -9.96 -8.21
CA THR A 255 -0.85 -10.06 -9.65
C THR A 255 0.43 -9.87 -10.48
N HIS A 256 1.27 -8.90 -10.13
CA HIS A 256 2.57 -8.69 -10.81
C HIS A 256 3.53 -9.85 -10.64
N LYS A 257 3.63 -10.42 -9.44
CA LYS A 257 4.41 -11.64 -9.19
C LYS A 257 3.95 -12.80 -10.07
N PHE A 258 2.64 -12.92 -10.32
CA PHE A 258 2.08 -13.92 -11.23
C PHE A 258 2.41 -13.65 -12.70
N TRP A 259 2.21 -12.42 -13.19
CA TRP A 259 2.54 -12.06 -14.58
C TRP A 259 4.03 -12.15 -14.86
N GLU A 260 4.86 -11.55 -14.01
CA GLU A 260 6.32 -11.56 -14.17
C GLU A 260 6.90 -12.96 -14.04
N GLY A 261 6.37 -13.81 -13.16
CA GLY A 261 6.81 -15.21 -13.08
C GLY A 261 6.53 -16.01 -14.36
N GLN A 262 5.52 -15.64 -15.15
CA GLN A 262 5.31 -16.21 -16.49
C GLN A 262 6.30 -15.62 -17.50
N LEU A 263 6.52 -14.31 -17.46
CA LEU A 263 7.47 -13.63 -18.36
C LEU A 263 8.91 -14.09 -18.13
N GLU A 264 9.34 -14.29 -16.89
CA GLU A 264 10.66 -14.82 -16.53
C GLU A 264 10.90 -16.17 -17.22
N LYS A 265 9.91 -17.08 -17.21
CA LYS A 265 10.00 -18.38 -17.89
C LYS A 265 10.13 -18.22 -19.41
N ILE A 266 9.31 -17.35 -20.00
CA ILE A 266 9.34 -17.06 -21.44
C ILE A 266 10.70 -16.49 -21.85
N VAL A 267 11.21 -15.53 -21.08
CA VAL A 267 12.51 -14.88 -21.34
C VAL A 267 13.68 -15.86 -21.21
N GLN A 268 13.62 -16.78 -20.25
CA GLN A 268 14.64 -17.81 -20.08
C GLN A 268 14.53 -18.97 -21.09
N GLY A 269 13.53 -18.96 -21.98
CA GLY A 269 13.25 -20.06 -22.90
C GLY A 269 12.80 -21.34 -22.19
N LEU A 270 12.47 -21.25 -20.90
CA LEU A 270 11.85 -22.33 -20.17
C LEU A 270 10.42 -22.45 -20.66
N LYS A 271 10.05 -23.61 -21.20
CA LYS A 271 8.65 -23.88 -21.52
C LYS A 271 7.84 -23.63 -20.25
N THR A 272 6.96 -22.64 -20.30
CA THR A 272 5.96 -22.43 -19.26
C THR A 272 5.26 -23.78 -19.10
N PRO A 273 5.18 -24.37 -17.89
CA PRO A 273 4.28 -25.49 -17.70
C PRO A 273 2.93 -25.00 -18.19
N SER A 274 2.29 -25.75 -19.08
CA SER A 274 0.87 -25.54 -19.34
C SER A 274 0.20 -25.32 -17.99
N PRO A 275 -0.75 -24.37 -17.88
CA PRO A 275 -1.57 -24.30 -16.69
C PRO A 275 -2.07 -25.72 -16.43
N ILE A 276 -2.07 -26.12 -15.16
CA ILE A 276 -2.66 -27.37 -14.64
C ILE A 276 -3.71 -27.80 -15.65
N PRO A 277 -3.58 -28.98 -16.32
CA PRO A 277 -4.54 -29.37 -17.35
C PRO A 277 -5.87 -29.09 -16.72
N SER A 278 -6.65 -28.17 -17.31
CA SER A 278 -7.98 -27.86 -16.81
C SER A 278 -8.63 -29.21 -16.74
N GLU A 279 -8.71 -29.81 -15.53
CA GLU A 279 -9.38 -31.09 -15.38
C GLU A 279 -10.72 -30.78 -16.01
N SER A 280 -11.01 -31.48 -17.12
CA SER A 280 -12.26 -31.26 -17.84
C SER A 280 -13.36 -31.20 -16.79
N PRO A 281 -14.35 -30.31 -16.88
CA PRO A 281 -15.45 -30.28 -15.91
C PRO A 281 -16.00 -31.70 -15.63
N LEU A 282 -15.96 -32.57 -16.64
CA LEU A 282 -16.25 -33.99 -16.54
C LEU A 282 -15.30 -34.80 -15.63
N GLU A 283 -13.99 -34.58 -15.68
CA GLU A 283 -12.99 -35.24 -14.82
C GLU A 283 -13.12 -34.79 -13.36
N ILE A 284 -13.41 -33.52 -13.12
CA ILE A 284 -13.72 -33.00 -11.77
C ILE A 284 -14.98 -33.70 -11.24
N LEU A 285 -16.04 -33.78 -12.06
CA LEU A 285 -17.29 -34.44 -11.69
C LEU A 285 -17.08 -35.94 -11.45
N LYS A 286 -16.29 -36.64 -12.27
CA LYS A 286 -15.99 -38.08 -12.08
C LYS A 286 -15.28 -38.33 -10.76
N LYS A 287 -14.33 -37.46 -10.39
CA LYS A 287 -13.57 -37.55 -9.14
C LYS A 287 -14.44 -37.31 -7.92
N ARG A 288 -15.38 -36.35 -8.01
CA ARG A 288 -16.37 -36.09 -6.96
C ARG A 288 -17.37 -37.24 -6.82
N TYR A 289 -17.81 -37.82 -7.93
CA TYR A 289 -18.67 -39.02 -7.93
C TYR A 289 -17.95 -40.24 -7.33
N ALA A 290 -16.69 -40.47 -7.70
CA ALA A 290 -15.87 -41.57 -7.16
C ALA A 290 -15.60 -41.44 -5.66
N LYS A 291 -15.59 -40.22 -5.12
CA LYS A 291 -15.47 -39.94 -3.67
C LYS A 291 -16.80 -39.96 -2.93
N GLY A 292 -17.93 -40.14 -3.62
CA GLY A 292 -19.27 -40.09 -3.03
C GLY A 292 -19.73 -38.68 -2.63
N GLU A 293 -19.09 -37.63 -3.16
CA GLU A 293 -19.42 -36.23 -2.86
C GLU A 293 -20.64 -35.71 -3.63
N ILE A 294 -21.04 -36.41 -4.71
CA ILE A 294 -22.22 -36.12 -5.53
C ILE A 294 -22.95 -37.43 -5.86
N THR A 295 -24.28 -37.37 -5.96
CA THR A 295 -25.09 -38.54 -6.34
C THR A 295 -25.07 -38.78 -7.85
N ARG A 296 -25.55 -39.95 -8.29
CA ARG A 296 -25.64 -40.30 -9.72
C ARG A 296 -26.53 -39.33 -10.49
N GLU A 297 -27.62 -38.85 -9.87
CA GLU A 297 -28.56 -37.90 -10.46
C GLU A 297 -27.94 -36.50 -10.62
N GLN A 298 -26.96 -36.13 -9.78
CA GLN A 298 -26.25 -34.86 -9.87
C GLN A 298 -25.09 -34.90 -10.88
N PHE A 299 -24.63 -36.10 -11.22
CA PHE A 299 -23.54 -36.30 -12.19
C PHE A 299 -24.03 -36.36 -13.64
N GLN A 300 -25.26 -36.85 -13.88
CA GLN A 300 -25.91 -36.93 -15.20
C GLN A 300 -26.44 -35.57 -15.66
#